data_AF-A0A969LSY7-F1
#
_entry.id   AF-A0A969LSY7-F1
#
_cell.length_a   1.000
_cell.length_b   1.000
_cell.length_c   1.000
_cell.angle_alpha   90.00
_cell.angle_beta   90.00
_cell.angle_gamma   90.00
#
_symmetry.space_group_name_H-M   'P 1'
#
loop_
_entity.id
_entity.type
_entity.pdbx_description
1 polymer ?
#
loop_
_entity_poly.entity_id
_entity_poly.type
_entity_poly.pdbx_seq_one_letter_code
_entity_poly.pdbx_strand_id
1 'polypeptide(L)'
;MTPDTYRKAVNATAVVASAAFAGGGLLILVSYGVRWLGTAPLVWRAGFWDEFLNFALTIIPLNLVTLAGLVLSVRLDWQNRPVRRLWLWAVWLYVANTVFTLGFFIPQNILLIWDNYTAAEASNVRATWLGLHVIRVAIALAVPVFALLAILKDSEKPAA
;
A
#
# COMPACT_ATOMS: atom_id res chain seq x y z
N MET A 1 -0.88 -4.26 29.95
CA MET A 1 -0.87 -3.00 29.17
C MET A 1 -2.15 -2.24 29.51
N THR A 2 -2.10 -0.93 29.78
CA THR A 2 -3.31 -0.14 30.03
C THR A 2 -4.13 0.04 28.75
N PRO A 3 -5.45 0.30 28.83
CA PRO A 3 -6.28 0.57 27.64
C PRO A 3 -5.72 1.68 26.75
N ASP A 4 -5.19 2.75 27.35
CA ASP A 4 -4.60 3.87 26.61
C ASP A 4 -3.29 3.51 25.93
N THR A 5 -2.44 2.73 26.61
CA THR A 5 -1.19 2.25 26.02
C THR A 5 -1.47 1.32 24.84
N TYR A 6 -2.49 0.46 24.96
CA TYR A 6 -2.93 -0.42 23.88
C TYR A 6 -3.44 0.37 22.69
N ARG A 7 -4.30 1.38 22.90
CA ARG A 7 -4.79 2.27 21.84
C ARG A 7 -3.65 2.96 21.10
N LYS A 8 -2.71 3.55 21.84
CA LYS A 8 -1.54 4.22 21.26
C LYS A 8 -0.69 3.26 20.43
N ALA A 9 -0.44 2.05 20.94
CA ALA A 9 0.33 1.03 20.22
C ALA A 9 -0.36 0.59 18.92
N VAL A 10 -1.67 0.34 18.95
CA VAL A 10 -2.47 -0.01 17.76
C VAL A 10 -2.44 1.12 16.73
N ASN A 11 -2.71 2.35 17.15
CA ASN A 11 -2.74 3.51 16.25
C ASN A 11 -1.36 3.79 15.64
N ALA A 12 -0.29 3.71 16.43
CA ALA A 12 1.08 3.83 15.94
C ALA A 12 1.43 2.71 14.94
N THR A 13 1.01 1.47 15.22
CA THR A 13 1.20 0.34 14.31
C THR A 13 0.52 0.60 12.98
N ALA A 14 -0.73 1.10 12.98
CA ALA A 14 -1.46 1.43 11.76
C ALA A 14 -0.71 2.48 10.91
N VAL A 15 -0.22 3.55 11.54
CA VAL A 15 0.55 4.62 10.86
C VAL A 15 1.88 4.09 10.31
N VAL A 16 2.68 3.43 11.14
CA VAL A 16 4.03 2.97 10.76
C VAL A 16 3.94 1.90 9.67
N ALA A 17 3.05 0.91 9.82
CA ALA A 17 2.90 -0.14 8.82
C ALA A 17 2.39 0.39 7.49
N SER A 18 1.40 1.31 7.50
CA SER A 18 0.89 1.91 6.26
C SER A 18 1.92 2.81 5.58
N ALA A 19 2.70 3.57 6.36
CA ALA A 19 3.80 4.38 5.82
C ALA A 19 4.90 3.50 5.22
N ALA A 20 5.29 2.41 5.90
CA ALA A 20 6.28 1.46 5.38
C ALA A 20 5.79 0.76 4.11
N PHE A 21 4.51 0.37 4.05
CA PHE A 21 3.88 -0.17 2.84
C PHE A 21 3.92 0.84 1.68
N ALA A 22 3.53 2.09 1.93
CA ALA A 22 3.59 3.15 0.93
C ALA A 22 5.01 3.44 0.46
N GLY A 23 5.99 3.44 1.38
CA GLY A 23 7.41 3.56 1.07
C GLY A 23 7.93 2.41 0.20
N GLY A 24 7.50 1.18 0.44
CA GLY A 24 7.79 0.04 -0.44
C GLY A 24 7.21 0.24 -1.85
N GLY A 25 5.98 0.76 -1.94
CA GLY A 25 5.38 1.17 -3.21
C GLY A 25 6.21 2.23 -3.95
N LEU A 26 6.71 3.24 -3.21
CA LEU A 26 7.56 4.29 -3.75
C LEU A 26 8.92 3.75 -4.22
N LEU A 27 9.55 2.85 -3.46
CA LEU A 27 10.79 2.17 -3.87
C LEU A 27 10.62 1.46 -5.21
N ILE A 28 9.52 0.72 -5.38
CA ILE A 28 9.20 0.08 -6.66
C ILE A 28 9.10 1.13 -7.76
N LEU A 29 8.40 2.24 -7.53
CA LEU A 29 8.21 3.26 -8.55
C LEU A 29 9.54 3.94 -8.96
N VAL A 30 10.29 4.46 -7.98
CA VAL A 30 11.44 5.34 -8.25
C VAL A 30 12.72 4.59 -8.55
N SER A 31 12.89 3.37 -8.01
CA SER A 31 14.09 2.57 -8.22
C SER A 31 13.87 1.52 -9.29
N TYR A 32 12.96 0.57 -9.05
CA TYR A 32 12.70 -0.51 -9.99
C TYR A 32 12.08 0.03 -11.28
N GLY A 33 11.06 0.87 -11.19
CA GLY A 33 10.33 1.39 -12.34
C GLY A 33 11.20 2.18 -13.31
N VAL A 34 12.04 3.08 -12.79
CA VAL A 34 12.99 3.83 -13.63
C VAL A 34 13.96 2.89 -14.36
N ARG A 35 14.53 1.91 -13.65
CA ARG A 35 15.42 0.91 -14.28
C ARG A 35 14.68 0.04 -15.29
N TRP A 36 13.45 -0.37 -14.98
CA TRP A 36 12.63 -1.19 -15.86
C TRP A 36 12.33 -0.48 -17.17
N LEU A 37 12.04 0.81 -17.15
CA LEU A 37 11.81 1.60 -18.36
C LEU A 37 13.05 1.64 -19.28
N GLY A 38 14.25 1.66 -18.70
CA GLY A 38 15.52 1.61 -19.45
C GLY A 38 15.93 0.20 -19.93
N THR A 39 15.25 -0.86 -19.49
CA THR A 39 15.61 -2.25 -19.83
C THR A 39 14.92 -2.69 -21.13
N ALA A 40 15.55 -3.55 -21.94
CA ALA A 40 14.87 -4.14 -23.09
C ALA A 40 13.60 -4.92 -22.66
N PRO A 41 12.44 -4.81 -23.33
CA PRO A 41 11.18 -5.33 -22.83
C PRO A 41 11.18 -6.83 -22.48
N LEU A 42 11.80 -7.66 -23.33
CA LEU A 42 11.87 -9.11 -23.09
C LEU A 42 12.84 -9.46 -21.96
N VAL A 43 13.91 -8.68 -21.78
CA VAL A 43 14.85 -8.84 -20.66
C VAL A 43 14.17 -8.47 -19.34
N TRP A 44 13.45 -7.35 -19.31
CA TRP A 44 12.63 -6.95 -18.16
C TRP A 44 11.63 -8.04 -17.79
N ARG A 45 10.86 -8.52 -18.77
CA ARG A 45 9.83 -9.54 -18.56
C ARG A 45 10.43 -10.85 -18.03
N ALA A 46 11.59 -11.28 -18.54
CA ALA A 46 12.27 -12.48 -18.06
C ALA A 46 12.75 -12.36 -16.61
N GLY A 47 13.23 -11.18 -16.18
CA GLY A 47 13.70 -10.93 -14.81
C GLY A 47 12.62 -10.46 -13.83
N PHE A 48 11.40 -10.18 -14.30
CA PHE A 48 10.37 -9.52 -13.50
C PHE A 48 10.00 -10.29 -12.23
N TRP A 49 9.86 -11.62 -12.32
CA TRP A 49 9.35 -12.42 -11.21
C TRP A 49 10.31 -12.47 -10.02
N ASP A 50 11.60 -12.68 -10.28
CA ASP A 50 12.62 -12.72 -9.24
C ASP A 50 12.71 -11.39 -8.50
N GLU A 51 12.66 -10.29 -9.26
CA GLU A 51 12.64 -8.95 -8.69
C GLU A 51 11.35 -8.64 -7.92
N PHE A 52 10.20 -9.12 -8.42
CA PHE A 52 8.92 -8.99 -7.74
C PHE A 52 8.96 -9.66 -6.37
N LEU A 53 9.51 -10.88 -6.28
CA LEU A 53 9.62 -11.60 -5.01
C LEU A 53 10.50 -10.87 -3.99
N ASN A 54 11.57 -10.20 -4.42
CA ASN A 54 12.48 -9.46 -3.53
C ASN A 54 11.75 -8.42 -2.67
N PHE A 55 10.74 -7.74 -3.22
CA PHE A 55 9.97 -6.76 -2.47
C PHE A 55 8.61 -7.29 -1.99
N ALA A 56 7.98 -8.23 -2.70
CA ALA A 56 6.66 -8.74 -2.35
C ALA A 56 6.65 -9.42 -0.96
N LEU A 57 7.71 -10.18 -0.65
CA LEU A 57 7.85 -10.86 0.65
C LEU A 57 7.93 -9.90 1.84
N THR A 58 8.30 -8.63 1.61
CA THR A 58 8.34 -7.59 2.65
C THR A 58 7.05 -6.76 2.66
N ILE A 59 6.57 -6.36 1.49
CA ILE A 59 5.44 -5.43 1.34
C ILE A 59 4.11 -6.11 1.69
N ILE A 60 3.93 -7.40 1.37
CA ILE A 60 2.69 -8.12 1.69
C ILE A 60 2.44 -8.20 3.20
N PRO A 61 3.40 -8.65 4.04
CA PRO A 61 3.22 -8.61 5.50
C PRO A 61 2.89 -7.22 6.04
N LEU A 62 3.58 -6.17 5.57
CA LEU A 62 3.29 -4.79 5.97
C LEU A 62 1.86 -4.36 5.61
N ASN A 63 1.37 -4.79 4.44
CA ASN A 63 0.00 -4.52 4.01
C ASN A 63 -1.04 -5.23 4.92
N LEU A 64 -0.74 -6.42 5.41
CA LEU A 64 -1.61 -7.16 6.34
C LEU A 64 -1.60 -6.52 7.74
N VAL A 65 -0.43 -6.10 8.23
CA VAL A 65 -0.31 -5.37 9.50
C VAL A 65 -1.05 -4.03 9.42
N THR A 66 -0.98 -3.36 8.27
CA THR A 66 -1.76 -2.14 8.01
C THR A 66 -3.26 -2.39 8.17
N LEU A 67 -3.79 -3.44 7.53
CA LEU A 67 -5.21 -3.79 7.63
C LEU A 67 -5.63 -4.04 9.08
N ALA A 68 -4.86 -4.85 9.81
CA ALA A 68 -5.13 -5.16 11.20
C ALA A 68 -5.13 -3.88 12.05
N GLY A 69 -4.12 -3.02 11.89
CA GLY A 69 -4.02 -1.73 12.57
C GLY A 69 -5.22 -0.84 12.29
N LEU A 70 -5.58 -0.63 11.02
CA LEU A 70 -6.70 0.22 10.64
C LEU A 70 -8.04 -0.27 11.19
N VAL A 71 -8.33 -1.57 11.09
CA VAL A 71 -9.58 -2.16 11.61
C VAL A 71 -9.67 -2.00 13.13
N LEU A 72 -8.57 -2.26 13.84
CA LEU A 72 -8.53 -2.11 15.29
C LEU A 72 -8.65 -0.64 15.71
N SER A 73 -8.00 0.29 15.01
CA SER A 73 -8.12 1.74 15.26
C SER A 73 -9.55 2.25 15.06
N VAL A 74 -10.23 1.85 13.97
CA VAL A 74 -11.66 2.15 13.75
C VAL A 74 -12.50 1.65 14.93
N ARG A 75 -12.27 0.41 15.36
CA ARG A 75 -13.01 -0.21 16.47
C ARG A 75 -12.79 0.54 17.78
N LEU A 76 -11.55 0.91 18.08
CA LEU A 76 -11.19 1.61 19.32
C LEU A 76 -11.78 3.02 19.36
N ASP A 77 -11.82 3.73 18.23
CA ASP A 77 -12.34 5.10 18.13
C ASP A 77 -13.81 5.14 17.68
N TRP A 78 -14.54 4.02 17.76
CA TRP A 78 -15.89 3.90 17.23
C TRP A 78 -16.86 4.94 17.78
N GLN A 79 -16.75 5.28 19.07
CA GLN A 79 -17.63 6.25 19.72
C GLN A 79 -17.26 7.71 19.41
N ASN A 80 -16.05 7.96 18.90
CA ASN A 80 -15.58 9.30 18.54
C ASN A 80 -15.83 9.56 17.05
N ARG A 81 -17.02 10.07 16.69
CA ARG A 81 -17.43 10.25 15.28
C ARG A 81 -16.43 11.05 14.42
N PRO A 82 -15.87 12.20 14.86
CA PRO A 82 -14.84 12.92 14.11
C PRO A 82 -13.59 12.08 13.80
N VAL A 83 -13.04 11.39 14.80
CA VAL A 83 -11.83 10.56 14.66
C VAL A 83 -12.13 9.31 13.82
N ARG A 84 -13.25 8.63 14.09
CA ARG A 84 -13.73 7.48 13.32
C ARG A 84 -13.83 7.78 11.82
N ARG A 85 -14.30 8.98 11.45
CA ARG A 85 -14.42 9.37 10.04
C ARG A 85 -13.05 9.38 9.34
N LEU A 86 -12.00 9.84 10.02
CA LEU A 86 -10.64 9.85 9.48
C LEU A 86 -10.09 8.42 9.34
N TRP A 87 -10.32 7.56 10.33
CA TRP A 87 -9.96 6.14 10.19
C TRP A 87 -10.70 5.44 9.05
N LEU A 88 -11.98 5.73 8.85
CA LEU A 88 -12.76 5.17 7.74
C LEU A 88 -12.22 5.65 6.38
N TRP A 89 -11.76 6.89 6.26
CA TRP A 89 -11.07 7.34 5.04
C TRP A 89 -9.79 6.54 4.78
N ALA A 90 -8.97 6.30 5.80
CA ALA A 90 -7.78 5.47 5.67
C ALA A 90 -8.13 4.03 5.23
N VAL A 91 -9.21 3.45 5.79
CA VAL A 91 -9.72 2.13 5.38
C VAL A 91 -10.19 2.13 3.92
N TRP A 92 -10.95 3.14 3.49
CA TRP A 92 -11.44 3.19 2.10
C TRP A 92 -10.31 3.34 1.09
N LEU A 93 -9.28 4.12 1.41
CA LEU A 93 -8.07 4.22 0.60
C LEU A 93 -7.31 2.88 0.54
N TYR A 94 -7.18 2.19 1.67
CA TYR A 94 -6.62 0.83 1.72
C TYR A 94 -7.42 -0.16 0.85
N VAL A 95 -8.75 -0.11 0.92
CA VAL A 95 -9.63 -0.97 0.11
C VAL A 95 -9.46 -0.66 -1.37
N ALA A 96 -9.49 0.62 -1.77
CA ALA A 96 -9.23 1.02 -3.15
C ALA A 96 -7.88 0.47 -3.65
N ASN A 97 -6.82 0.65 -2.87
CA ASN A 97 -5.49 0.12 -3.18
C ASN A 97 -5.46 -1.42 -3.33
N THR A 98 -6.22 -2.12 -2.49
CA THR A 98 -6.37 -3.58 -2.53
C THR A 98 -7.13 -4.03 -3.77
N VAL A 99 -8.17 -3.30 -4.18
CA VAL A 99 -8.91 -3.58 -5.42
C VAL A 99 -8.00 -3.46 -6.64
N PHE A 100 -7.17 -2.42 -6.75
CA PHE A 100 -6.15 -2.34 -7.80
C PHE A 100 -5.22 -3.57 -7.78
N THR A 101 -4.75 -3.93 -6.58
CA THR A 101 -3.83 -5.05 -6.39
C THR A 101 -4.41 -6.37 -6.90
N LEU A 102 -5.63 -6.70 -6.46
CA LEU A 102 -6.27 -7.97 -6.80
C LEU A 102 -6.89 -7.97 -8.20
N GLY A 103 -7.39 -6.82 -8.67
CA GLY A 103 -8.08 -6.70 -9.95
C GLY A 103 -7.15 -6.58 -11.15
N PHE A 104 -5.93 -6.05 -10.97
CA PHE A 104 -4.98 -5.85 -12.07
C PHE A 104 -3.60 -6.43 -11.77
N PHE A 105 -2.94 -6.02 -10.67
CA PHE A 105 -1.53 -6.33 -10.47
C PHE A 105 -1.25 -7.81 -10.28
N ILE A 106 -2.00 -8.51 -9.42
CA ILE A 106 -1.79 -9.95 -9.20
C ILE A 106 -2.05 -10.74 -10.48
N PRO A 107 -3.20 -10.58 -11.18
CA PRO A 107 -3.42 -11.24 -12.46
C PRO A 107 -2.32 -10.95 -13.49
N GLN A 108 -1.94 -9.68 -13.66
CA GLN A 108 -0.94 -9.28 -14.65
C GLN A 108 0.45 -9.84 -14.31
N ASN A 109 0.81 -9.89 -13.03
CA ASN A 109 2.08 -10.48 -12.59
C ASN A 109 2.14 -11.98 -12.87
N ILE A 110 1.01 -12.69 -12.70
CA ILE A 110 0.92 -14.10 -13.07
C ILE A 110 1.09 -14.24 -14.58
N LEU A 111 0.39 -13.46 -15.40
CA LEU A 111 0.53 -13.55 -16.87
C LEU A 111 1.97 -13.29 -17.34
N LEU A 112 2.72 -12.38 -16.71
CA LEU A 112 4.13 -12.13 -17.01
C LEU A 112 5.03 -13.38 -16.83
N ILE A 113 4.63 -14.34 -16.00
CA ILE A 113 5.33 -15.61 -15.81
C ILE A 113 4.91 -16.62 -16.89
N TRP A 114 3.61 -16.77 -17.11
CA TRP A 114 3.04 -17.93 -17.81
C TRP A 114 2.82 -17.71 -19.31
N ASP A 115 2.64 -16.46 -19.75
CA ASP A 115 2.26 -16.17 -21.14
C ASP A 115 3.48 -15.95 -22.06
N ASN A 116 3.28 -15.83 -23.36
CA ASN A 116 4.32 -15.40 -24.30
C ASN A 116 4.02 -13.99 -24.79
N TYR A 117 5.03 -13.13 -24.71
CA TYR A 117 4.91 -11.72 -25.10
C TYR A 117 5.89 -11.43 -26.23
N THR A 118 5.42 -10.72 -27.24
CA THR A 118 6.30 -9.96 -28.14
C THR A 118 6.94 -8.80 -27.37
N ALA A 119 8.02 -8.24 -27.92
CA ALA A 119 8.67 -7.08 -27.30
C ALA A 119 7.73 -5.87 -27.20
N ALA A 120 6.84 -5.68 -28.18
CA ALA A 120 5.86 -4.61 -28.18
C ALA A 120 4.84 -4.78 -27.06
N GLU A 121 4.27 -5.98 -26.90
CA GLU A 121 3.30 -6.26 -25.83
C GLU A 121 3.94 -6.16 -24.45
N ALA A 122 5.14 -6.71 -24.25
CA ALA A 122 5.87 -6.58 -22.98
C ALA A 122 6.13 -5.12 -22.62
N SER A 123 6.50 -4.29 -23.61
CA SER A 123 6.68 -2.84 -23.40
C SER A 123 5.37 -2.16 -22.98
N ASN A 124 4.27 -2.52 -23.64
CA ASN A 124 2.95 -1.92 -23.37
C ASN A 124 2.41 -2.34 -21.99
N VAL A 125 2.58 -3.60 -21.62
CA VAL A 125 2.27 -4.12 -20.28
C VAL A 125 3.10 -3.40 -19.22
N ARG A 126 4.42 -3.26 -19.41
CA ARG A 126 5.29 -2.53 -18.48
C ARG A 126 4.84 -1.09 -18.28
N ALA A 127 4.54 -0.38 -19.36
CA ALA A 127 4.08 1.01 -19.29
C ALA A 127 2.75 1.12 -18.53
N THR A 128 1.79 0.24 -18.83
CA THR A 128 0.49 0.18 -18.15
C THR A 128 0.63 -0.15 -16.67
N TRP A 129 1.45 -1.15 -16.36
CA TRP A 129 1.74 -1.58 -14.99
C TRP A 129 2.32 -0.44 -14.16
N LEU A 130 3.35 0.25 -14.68
CA LEU A 130 3.97 1.38 -14.00
C LEU A 130 3.02 2.58 -13.88
N GLY A 131 2.25 2.88 -14.92
CA GLY A 131 1.27 3.96 -14.90
C GLY A 131 0.20 3.76 -13.82
N LEU A 132 -0.38 2.56 -13.73
CA LEU A 132 -1.32 2.22 -12.67
C LEU A 132 -0.65 2.18 -11.29
N HIS A 133 0.63 1.82 -11.23
CA HIS A 133 1.37 1.76 -9.96
C HIS A 133 1.60 3.15 -9.38
N VAL A 134 1.76 4.20 -10.20
CA VAL A 134 1.80 5.59 -9.73
C VAL A 134 0.52 5.94 -8.96
N ILE A 135 -0.66 5.61 -9.52
CA ILE A 135 -1.96 5.86 -8.88
C ILE A 135 -2.04 5.09 -7.56
N ARG A 136 -1.62 3.83 -7.56
CA ARG A 136 -1.58 2.96 -6.38
C ARG A 136 -0.69 3.55 -5.27
N VAL A 137 0.50 4.06 -5.62
CA VAL A 137 1.41 4.71 -4.67
C VAL A 137 0.79 5.99 -4.09
N ALA A 138 0.14 6.81 -4.90
CA ALA A 138 -0.53 8.01 -4.42
C ALA A 138 -1.64 7.69 -3.40
N ILE A 139 -2.46 6.67 -3.68
CA ILE A 139 -3.49 6.19 -2.75
C ILE A 139 -2.83 5.66 -1.47
N ALA A 140 -1.79 4.83 -1.59
CA ALA A 140 -1.10 4.24 -0.46
C ALA A 140 -0.46 5.31 0.45
N LEU A 141 0.09 6.39 -0.10
CA LEU A 141 0.65 7.51 0.66
C LEU A 141 -0.42 8.30 1.43
N ALA A 142 -1.66 8.34 0.94
CA ALA A 142 -2.75 9.02 1.65
C ALA A 142 -3.23 8.24 2.89
N VAL A 143 -3.09 6.91 2.92
CA VAL A 143 -3.48 6.07 4.06
C VAL A 143 -2.83 6.50 5.39
N PRO A 144 -1.48 6.57 5.52
CA PRO A 144 -0.83 7.01 6.75
C PRO A 144 -1.15 8.46 7.11
N VAL A 145 -1.44 9.32 6.11
CA VAL A 145 -1.85 10.71 6.36
C VAL A 145 -3.19 10.75 7.10
N PHE A 146 -4.21 10.05 6.61
CA PHE A 146 -5.50 9.98 7.30
C PHE A 146 -5.42 9.29 8.66
N ALA A 147 -4.59 8.26 8.79
CA ALA A 147 -4.32 7.62 10.07
C ALA A 147 -3.66 8.58 11.08
N LEU A 148 -2.67 9.37 10.64
CA LEU A 148 -2.02 10.37 11.48
C LEU A 148 -2.99 11.50 11.87
N LEU A 149 -3.78 12.00 10.93
CA LEU A 149 -4.82 13.00 11.20
C LEU A 149 -5.83 12.50 12.24
N ALA A 150 -6.18 11.22 12.22
CA ALA A 150 -7.06 10.62 13.23
C ALA A 150 -6.45 10.68 14.63
N ILE A 151 -5.16 10.34 14.76
CA ILE A 151 -4.42 10.43 16.03
C ILE A 151 -4.34 11.88 16.53
N LEU A 152 -3.95 12.80 15.66
CA LEU A 152 -3.87 14.23 15.99
C LEU A 152 -5.23 14.75 16.46
N LYS A 153 -6.30 14.39 15.75
CA LYS A 153 -7.65 14.80 16.11
C LYS A 153 -8.10 14.27 17.47
N ASP A 154 -7.69 13.06 17.85
CA ASP A 154 -7.99 12.51 19.17
C ASP A 154 -7.23 13.23 20.29
N SER A 155 -6.00 13.69 20.00
CA SER A 155 -5.15 14.42 20.96
C SER A 155 -5.61 15.84 21.28
N GLU A 156 -6.45 16.44 20.44
CA GLU A 156 -7.04 17.78 20.65
C GLU A 156 -8.12 17.82 21.75
N LYS A 157 -8.48 16.67 22.34
CA LYS A 157 -9.46 16.64 23.43
C LYS A 157 -8.90 17.33 24.67
N PRO A 158 -9.68 18.19 25.35
CA PRO A 158 -9.31 18.68 26.67
C PRO A 158 -9.05 17.49 27.60
N ALA A 159 -7.99 17.56 28.41
CA ALA A 159 -7.80 16.61 29.49
C ALA A 159 -9.03 16.70 30.42
N ALA A 160 -9.73 15.58 30.57
CA ALA A 160 -10.85 15.45 31.51
C ALA A 160 -10.35 15.42 32.95
#